data_AF-A0A674ATY7-F1
#
_entry.id   AF-A0A674ATY7-F1
#
_cell.length_a   1.000
_cell.length_b   1.000
_cell.length_c   1.000
_cell.angle_alpha   90.00
_cell.angle_beta   90.00
_cell.angle_gamma   90.00
#
_symmetry.space_group_name_H-M   'P 1'
#
loop_
_entity.id
_entity.type
_entity.pdbx_description
1 polymer ?
#
loop_
_entity_poly.entity_id
_entity_poly.type
_entity_poly.pdbx_seq_one_letter_code
_entity_poly.pdbx_strand_id
1 'polypeptide(L)'
;SDSDSADGTETAPDSPSKHLPDQISFFSGNPSVEIVHGIMHLYKTNKMTSLTEDVRRSAMLCILTVPSTMTSHDLMKFVAPFYDVMEHMKIIRDPTPNQYMVLIKFSSQADADSFYTACNGRTFNSIEDAVCQLVYVERAEVIKSEQGASLPVMELTELPKCTVCLERMDESVNGVLTTLCNHSFHSLCLQRWEDASCPVCRYCQTPEPVEENKCFECGVQENLWICLICGHIGCGRYVSRHAYKHFEETQHTYAMQLTNHRVWDYAGDNYVHRLVASKTDGKMVQYGCEGETCHEEKIDALQLEYSYLLTSQLESQRIYWENKIVHLEKDTAEEINNMKAKFKETIDRCDNLERRLGELAKDKQSMDKKCGQLSTRVTKLGHELKEEQEMNRCLRANQVQLQAQLAEEERKARETGERKDGVIAELQEQLRDVMFYLETQQQIEGLPPETRTEIQEGSINIGAAATPAPGPSAIGRGRRGRSKRGK
;
A
#
# COMPACT_ATOMS: atom_id res chain seq x y z
N SER A 1 -76.18 -29.65 9.15
CA SER A 1 -74.78 -29.52 8.70
C SER A 1 -74.67 -28.14 8.11
N ASP A 2 -73.62 -27.42 8.50
CA ASP A 2 -73.29 -26.02 8.17
C ASP A 2 -73.60 -25.03 9.30
N SER A 3 -72.55 -24.76 10.06
CA SER A 3 -72.37 -23.57 10.89
C SER A 3 -70.90 -23.16 10.79
N ASP A 4 -70.63 -22.34 9.77
CA ASP A 4 -69.34 -21.70 9.52
C ASP A 4 -68.94 -20.81 10.69
N SER A 5 -67.75 -21.06 11.23
CA SER A 5 -67.09 -20.19 12.19
C SER A 5 -66.16 -19.25 11.42
N ALA A 6 -66.46 -17.96 11.50
CA ALA A 6 -65.65 -16.89 10.93
C ALA A 6 -64.30 -16.80 11.67
N ASP A 7 -63.21 -17.04 10.95
CA ASP A 7 -61.86 -16.67 11.36
C ASP A 7 -61.45 -15.43 10.56
N GLY A 8 -61.29 -14.31 11.26
CA GLY A 8 -60.90 -13.03 10.69
C GLY A 8 -59.39 -12.93 10.63
N THR A 9 -58.79 -13.29 9.51
CA THR A 9 -57.40 -12.92 9.19
C THR A 9 -57.36 -11.47 8.72
N GLU A 10 -56.94 -10.58 9.61
CA GLU A 10 -56.48 -9.23 9.28
C GLU A 10 -55.31 -9.33 8.29
N THR A 11 -55.55 -8.95 7.04
CA THR A 11 -54.49 -8.78 6.03
C THR A 11 -53.67 -7.54 6.36
N ALA A 12 -52.39 -7.76 6.72
CA ALA A 12 -51.39 -6.70 6.87
C ALA A 12 -51.25 -5.87 5.57
N PRO A 13 -50.92 -4.57 5.66
CA PRO A 13 -50.81 -3.70 4.49
C PRO A 13 -49.65 -4.14 3.59
N ASP A 14 -49.97 -4.43 2.33
CA ASP A 14 -49.01 -4.80 1.29
C ASP A 14 -47.98 -3.67 1.11
N SER A 15 -46.69 -3.98 1.27
CA SER A 15 -45.61 -3.00 1.15
C SER A 15 -45.43 -2.54 -0.31
N PRO A 16 -45.25 -1.23 -0.58
CA PRO A 16 -45.17 -0.67 -1.95
C PRO A 16 -43.90 -1.04 -2.74
N SER A 17 -43.08 -1.96 -2.22
CA SER A 17 -41.80 -2.38 -2.82
C SER A 17 -41.92 -3.33 -4.01
N LYS A 18 -43.12 -3.86 -4.33
CA LYS A 18 -43.30 -4.83 -5.44
C LYS A 18 -43.29 -4.21 -6.86
N HIS A 19 -43.39 -2.89 -7.00
CA HIS A 19 -43.60 -2.23 -8.31
C HIS A 19 -42.46 -1.32 -8.80
N LEU A 20 -41.32 -1.27 -8.11
CA LEU A 20 -40.21 -0.39 -8.53
C LEU A 20 -39.37 -1.02 -9.66
N PRO A 21 -38.98 -0.24 -10.69
CA PRO A 21 -38.13 -0.70 -11.79
C PRO A 21 -36.71 -1.00 -11.32
N ASP A 22 -36.04 -1.97 -11.94
CA ASP A 22 -34.67 -2.38 -11.55
C ASP A 22 -33.60 -1.28 -11.80
N GLN A 23 -33.93 -0.27 -12.61
CA GLN A 23 -33.10 0.87 -12.94
C GLN A 23 -33.93 2.17 -12.95
N ILE A 24 -33.37 3.25 -12.40
CA ILE A 24 -33.95 4.60 -12.42
C ILE A 24 -32.99 5.53 -13.14
N SER A 25 -33.44 6.20 -14.20
CA SER A 25 -32.68 7.28 -14.83
C SER A 25 -32.82 8.56 -14.03
N PHE A 26 -31.73 9.29 -13.86
CA PHE A 26 -31.72 10.59 -13.20
C PHE A 26 -30.88 11.60 -13.96
N PHE A 27 -31.12 12.88 -13.71
CA PHE A 27 -30.29 13.97 -14.19
C PHE A 27 -29.94 14.93 -13.05
N SER A 28 -28.80 15.59 -13.19
CA SER A 28 -28.30 16.61 -12.28
C SER A 28 -27.47 17.62 -13.07
N GLY A 29 -27.73 18.90 -12.91
CA GLY A 29 -26.95 19.97 -13.51
C GLY A 29 -27.78 21.25 -13.60
N ASN A 30 -27.13 22.37 -13.90
CA ASN A 30 -27.84 23.60 -14.27
C ASN A 30 -28.20 23.51 -15.76
N PRO A 31 -29.49 23.51 -16.15
CA PRO A 31 -29.89 23.43 -17.56
C PRO A 31 -29.27 24.49 -18.47
N SER A 32 -28.88 25.63 -17.92
CA SER A 32 -28.24 26.72 -18.67
C SER A 32 -26.72 26.59 -18.82
N VAL A 33 -26.09 25.59 -18.18
CA VAL A 33 -24.62 25.41 -18.17
C VAL A 33 -24.26 23.98 -18.59
N GLU A 34 -24.76 22.97 -17.87
CA GLU A 34 -24.44 21.56 -18.11
C GLU A 34 -25.52 20.67 -17.46
N ILE A 35 -25.95 19.62 -18.17
CA ILE A 35 -26.85 18.60 -17.64
C ILE A 35 -26.16 17.24 -17.71
N VAL A 36 -25.90 16.67 -16.53
CA VAL A 36 -25.30 15.35 -16.39
C VAL A 36 -26.42 14.32 -16.24
N HIS A 37 -26.41 13.29 -17.08
CA HIS A 37 -27.36 12.19 -17.03
C HIS A 37 -26.72 10.96 -16.37
N GLY A 38 -27.51 10.18 -15.63
CA GLY A 38 -27.05 8.98 -14.95
C GLY A 38 -28.11 7.90 -14.84
N ILE A 39 -27.67 6.69 -14.56
CA ILE A 39 -28.52 5.51 -14.33
C ILE A 39 -28.19 4.95 -12.96
N MET A 40 -29.21 4.80 -12.12
CA MET A 40 -29.11 4.23 -10.78
C MET A 40 -29.65 2.81 -10.80
N HIS A 41 -28.82 1.86 -10.36
CA HIS A 41 -29.18 0.44 -10.24
C HIS A 41 -29.66 0.16 -8.82
N LEU A 42 -30.91 -0.30 -8.70
CA LEU A 42 -31.52 -0.62 -7.41
C LEU A 42 -31.15 -2.05 -7.01
N TYR A 43 -30.86 -2.25 -5.73
CA TYR A 43 -30.60 -3.59 -5.20
C TYR A 43 -31.92 -4.31 -4.90
N LYS A 44 -32.20 -5.40 -5.61
CA LYS A 44 -33.40 -6.23 -5.39
C LYS A 44 -33.00 -7.62 -4.87
N THR A 45 -33.07 -7.84 -3.57
CA THR A 45 -33.05 -9.21 -3.04
C THR A 45 -34.40 -9.87 -3.28
N ASN A 46 -34.43 -10.95 -4.10
CA ASN A 46 -35.63 -11.73 -4.44
C ASN A 46 -36.25 -12.54 -3.28
N LYS A 47 -35.91 -12.20 -2.03
CA LYS A 47 -36.53 -12.73 -0.81
C LYS A 47 -36.62 -11.56 0.18
N MET A 48 -37.75 -11.42 0.89
CA MET A 48 -37.83 -10.51 2.04
C MET A 48 -36.78 -10.95 3.06
N THR A 49 -35.60 -10.35 3.01
CA THR A 49 -34.55 -10.60 3.99
C THR A 49 -34.80 -9.68 5.16
N SER A 50 -35.15 -10.29 6.29
CA SER A 50 -35.24 -9.60 7.57
C SER A 50 -33.96 -8.77 7.80
N LEU A 51 -34.09 -7.60 8.44
CA LEU A 51 -32.95 -6.74 8.81
C LEU A 51 -31.95 -7.43 9.76
N THR A 52 -32.26 -8.65 10.22
CA THR A 52 -31.54 -9.42 11.23
C THR A 52 -30.61 -10.50 10.67
N GLU A 53 -30.60 -10.78 9.36
CA GLU A 53 -29.67 -11.76 8.76
C GLU A 53 -28.45 -11.07 8.13
N ASP A 54 -27.25 -11.66 8.29
CA ASP A 54 -25.95 -11.25 7.76
C ASP A 54 -25.89 -11.25 6.21
N VAL A 55 -26.73 -10.43 5.59
CA VAL A 55 -26.77 -10.21 4.14
C VAL A 55 -26.00 -8.91 3.85
N ARG A 56 -25.00 -8.98 2.98
CA ARG A 56 -24.26 -7.80 2.52
C ARG A 56 -25.20 -6.88 1.74
N ARG A 57 -25.51 -5.71 2.30
CA ARG A 57 -26.28 -4.62 1.67
C ARG A 57 -25.33 -3.47 1.33
N SER A 58 -25.78 -2.55 0.48
CA SER A 58 -25.01 -1.36 0.15
C SER A 58 -25.06 -0.34 1.29
N ALA A 59 -23.97 0.39 1.54
CA ALA A 59 -23.94 1.55 2.43
C ALA A 59 -24.57 2.81 1.77
N MET A 60 -25.21 2.66 0.60
CA MET A 60 -25.85 3.72 -0.16
C MET A 60 -27.36 3.52 -0.23
N LEU A 61 -28.10 4.58 0.12
CA LEU A 61 -29.55 4.64 0.11
C LEU A 61 -30.03 5.78 -0.77
N CYS A 62 -31.19 5.62 -1.39
CA CYS A 62 -31.88 6.67 -2.11
C CYS A 62 -33.28 6.92 -1.53
N ILE A 63 -33.60 8.18 -1.30
CA ILE A 63 -34.97 8.65 -1.02
C ILE A 63 -35.64 8.91 -2.37
N LEU A 64 -36.71 8.19 -2.68
CA LEU A 64 -37.35 8.24 -3.99
C LEU A 64 -38.29 9.44 -4.18
N THR A 65 -39.02 9.81 -3.14
CA THR A 65 -40.17 10.72 -3.25
C THR A 65 -40.08 11.84 -2.24
N VAL A 66 -39.12 12.76 -2.42
CA VAL A 66 -39.07 13.97 -1.59
C VAL A 66 -39.90 15.07 -2.26
N PRO A 67 -40.95 15.60 -1.59
CA PRO A 67 -41.79 16.65 -2.16
C PRO A 67 -41.01 17.93 -2.49
N SER A 68 -41.36 18.62 -3.58
CA SER A 68 -40.74 19.92 -3.94
C SER A 68 -41.01 21.03 -2.93
N THR A 69 -42.07 20.91 -2.13
CA THR A 69 -42.39 21.78 -1.00
C THR A 69 -41.38 21.68 0.14
N MET A 70 -40.65 20.55 0.23
CA MET A 70 -39.60 20.35 1.22
C MET A 70 -38.29 20.92 0.71
N THR A 71 -37.85 22.03 1.30
CA THR A 71 -36.58 22.68 0.93
C THR A 71 -35.37 21.81 1.30
N SER A 72 -34.19 22.10 0.73
CA SER A 72 -32.95 21.44 1.14
C SER A 72 -32.64 21.64 2.63
N HIS A 73 -33.08 22.75 3.23
CA HIS A 73 -32.97 23.01 4.67
C HIS A 73 -33.86 22.09 5.50
N ASP A 74 -35.08 21.85 5.05
CA ASP A 74 -36.02 20.98 5.76
C ASP A 74 -35.59 19.52 5.64
N LEU A 75 -35.09 19.12 4.47
CA LEU A 75 -34.46 17.82 4.28
C LEU A 75 -33.28 17.63 5.22
N MET A 76 -32.42 18.66 5.32
CA MET A 76 -31.30 18.67 6.26
C MET A 76 -31.77 18.47 7.71
N LYS A 77 -32.81 19.18 8.17
CA LYS A 77 -33.38 18.97 9.51
C LYS A 77 -33.92 17.55 9.71
N PHE A 78 -34.52 16.96 8.68
CA PHE A 78 -35.05 15.59 8.74
C PHE A 78 -33.95 14.55 8.91
N VAL A 79 -32.81 14.69 8.23
CA VAL A 79 -31.68 13.75 8.32
C VAL A 79 -30.67 14.08 9.43
N ALA A 80 -30.87 15.18 10.15
CA ALA A 80 -29.93 15.70 11.15
C ALA A 80 -29.42 14.68 12.20
N PRO A 81 -30.23 13.71 12.70
CA PRO A 81 -29.75 12.71 13.66
C PRO A 81 -28.63 11.80 13.13
N PHE A 82 -28.42 11.75 11.81
CA PHE A 82 -27.47 10.85 11.15
C PHE A 82 -26.30 11.59 10.49
N TYR A 83 -26.12 12.89 10.72
CA TYR A 83 -25.03 13.64 10.10
C TYR A 83 -23.64 13.09 10.37
N ASP A 84 -23.40 12.57 11.57
CA ASP A 84 -22.08 12.07 11.95
C ASP A 84 -21.67 10.79 11.21
N VAL A 85 -22.64 10.08 10.62
CA VAL A 85 -22.43 8.83 9.89
C VAL A 85 -22.64 8.98 8.37
N MET A 86 -22.93 10.20 7.90
CA MET A 86 -23.16 10.52 6.49
C MET A 86 -21.89 11.06 5.82
N GLU A 87 -21.39 10.38 4.79
CA GLU A 87 -20.24 10.84 4.01
C GLU A 87 -20.67 11.83 2.93
N HIS A 88 -21.67 11.44 2.13
CA HIS A 88 -22.10 12.20 0.96
C HIS A 88 -23.62 12.20 0.84
N MET A 89 -24.19 13.37 0.54
CA MET A 89 -25.58 13.54 0.16
C MET A 89 -25.63 14.26 -1.19
N LYS A 90 -26.36 13.70 -2.17
CA LYS A 90 -26.54 14.29 -3.50
C LYS A 90 -28.02 14.37 -3.84
N ILE A 91 -28.48 15.57 -4.17
CA ILE A 91 -29.83 15.78 -4.70
C ILE A 91 -29.80 15.46 -6.20
N ILE A 92 -30.72 14.62 -6.67
CA ILE A 92 -30.87 14.22 -8.07
C ILE A 92 -32.35 14.31 -8.48
N ARG A 93 -32.63 14.38 -9.78
CA ARG A 93 -34.00 14.44 -10.30
C ARG A 93 -34.27 13.33 -11.29
N ASP A 94 -35.48 12.79 -11.25
CA ASP A 94 -36.05 11.98 -12.33
C ASP A 94 -37.04 12.85 -13.14
N PRO A 95 -37.69 12.32 -14.19
CA PRO A 95 -38.67 13.06 -14.98
C PRO A 95 -39.97 13.41 -14.24
N THR A 96 -40.15 12.98 -12.99
CA THR A 96 -41.43 13.17 -12.30
C THR A 96 -41.56 14.60 -11.76
N PRO A 97 -42.72 15.26 -11.98
CA PRO A 97 -42.92 16.63 -11.54
C PRO A 97 -43.12 16.69 -10.02
N ASN A 98 -42.78 17.84 -9.42
CA ASN A 98 -43.04 18.16 -8.01
C ASN A 98 -42.43 17.21 -6.96
N GLN A 99 -41.47 16.38 -7.36
CA GLN A 99 -40.65 15.60 -6.44
C GLN A 99 -39.20 15.57 -6.89
N TYR A 100 -38.31 15.24 -5.96
CA TYR A 100 -36.90 15.01 -6.22
C TYR A 100 -36.39 13.82 -5.41
N MET A 101 -35.26 13.28 -5.86
CA MET A 101 -34.61 12.14 -5.23
C MET A 101 -33.35 12.59 -4.49
N VAL A 102 -32.98 11.85 -3.46
CA VAL A 102 -31.79 12.16 -2.66
C VAL A 102 -30.98 10.90 -2.47
N LEU A 103 -29.75 10.90 -2.97
CA LEU A 103 -28.79 9.83 -2.80
C LEU A 103 -27.92 10.11 -1.57
N ILE A 104 -27.83 9.16 -0.65
CA ILE A 104 -27.05 9.28 0.58
C ILE A 104 -26.08 8.10 0.68
N LYS A 105 -24.82 8.40 0.95
CA LYS A 105 -23.77 7.41 1.26
C LYS A 105 -23.38 7.52 2.73
N PHE A 106 -23.41 6.40 3.43
CA PHE A 106 -23.02 6.27 4.83
C PHE A 106 -21.63 5.66 4.99
N SER A 107 -20.99 5.90 6.13
CA SER A 107 -19.69 5.34 6.51
C SER A 107 -19.69 3.81 6.59
N SER A 108 -20.79 3.22 7.03
CA SER A 108 -20.93 1.77 7.15
C SER A 108 -22.31 1.28 6.73
N GLN A 109 -22.40 0.00 6.39
CA GLN A 109 -23.68 -0.65 6.11
C GLN A 109 -24.61 -0.62 7.34
N ALA A 110 -24.06 -0.75 8.56
CA ALA A 110 -24.85 -0.73 9.79
C ALA A 110 -25.53 0.63 10.03
N ASP A 111 -24.85 1.72 9.67
CA ASP A 111 -25.40 3.08 9.75
C ASP A 111 -26.53 3.28 8.72
N ALA A 112 -26.33 2.78 7.49
CA ALA A 112 -27.37 2.78 6.46
C ALA A 112 -28.61 1.97 6.90
N ASP A 113 -28.41 0.78 7.47
CA ASP A 113 -29.51 -0.07 7.96
C ASP A 113 -30.25 0.58 9.14
N SER A 114 -29.54 1.31 10.00
CA SER A 114 -30.12 2.10 11.09
C SER A 114 -30.97 3.26 10.56
N PHE A 115 -30.46 3.99 9.56
CA PHE A 115 -31.21 5.06 8.89
C PHE A 115 -32.46 4.51 8.17
N TYR A 116 -32.33 3.39 7.47
CA TYR A 116 -33.44 2.72 6.81
C TYR A 116 -34.56 2.38 7.80
N THR A 117 -34.20 1.79 8.94
CA THR A 117 -35.17 1.39 9.97
C THR A 117 -35.86 2.58 10.63
N ALA A 118 -35.14 3.69 10.83
CA ALA A 118 -35.66 4.88 11.50
C ALA A 118 -36.51 5.80 10.61
N CYS A 119 -36.19 5.86 9.31
CA CYS A 119 -36.76 6.86 8.40
C CYS A 119 -37.71 6.25 7.35
N ASN A 120 -37.58 4.97 6.99
CA ASN A 120 -38.43 4.37 5.97
C ASN A 120 -39.89 4.28 6.42
N GLY A 121 -40.81 4.78 5.59
CA GLY A 121 -42.25 4.81 5.88
C GLY A 121 -42.69 5.93 6.84
N ARG A 122 -41.76 6.78 7.30
CA ARG A 122 -42.07 7.93 8.17
C ARG A 122 -42.54 9.11 7.34
N THR A 123 -43.56 9.85 7.79
CA THR A 123 -43.97 11.11 7.15
C THR A 123 -42.92 12.19 7.32
N PHE A 124 -42.69 13.00 6.29
CA PHE A 124 -41.68 14.08 6.33
C PHE A 124 -42.08 15.22 7.27
N ASN A 125 -43.37 15.56 7.30
CA ASN A 125 -43.94 16.60 8.15
C ASN A 125 -45.37 16.19 8.57
N SER A 126 -46.01 17.02 9.42
CA SER A 126 -47.39 16.78 9.87
C SER A 126 -48.45 17.45 8.99
N ILE A 127 -48.04 18.06 7.88
CA ILE A 127 -48.88 18.90 7.01
C ILE A 127 -49.25 18.15 5.73
N GLU A 128 -48.33 17.34 5.20
CA GLU A 128 -48.47 16.56 3.98
C GLU A 128 -48.38 15.07 4.29
N ASP A 129 -49.20 14.26 3.62
CA ASP A 129 -49.21 12.79 3.76
C ASP A 129 -48.02 12.10 3.07
N ALA A 130 -47.00 12.87 2.65
CA ALA A 130 -45.83 12.35 1.96
C ALA A 130 -44.94 11.53 2.93
N VAL A 131 -44.68 10.29 2.55
CA VAL A 131 -43.83 9.35 3.31
C VAL A 131 -42.44 9.21 2.70
N CYS A 132 -41.44 9.07 3.56
CA CYS A 132 -40.07 8.80 3.17
C CYS A 132 -39.95 7.35 2.70
N GLN A 133 -39.82 7.15 1.39
CA GLN A 133 -39.60 5.84 0.80
C GLN A 133 -38.12 5.65 0.46
N LEU A 134 -37.49 4.69 1.13
CA LEU A 134 -36.06 4.40 1.00
C LEU A 134 -35.81 3.13 0.19
N VAL A 135 -34.76 3.15 -0.63
CA VAL A 135 -34.29 2.00 -1.40
C VAL A 135 -32.77 1.90 -1.36
N TYR A 136 -32.24 0.67 -1.29
CA TYR A 136 -30.81 0.39 -1.39
C TYR A 136 -30.31 0.52 -2.83
N VAL A 137 -29.20 1.23 -3.00
CA VAL A 137 -28.57 1.46 -4.30
C VAL A 137 -27.32 0.62 -4.42
N GLU A 138 -27.25 -0.25 -5.43
CA GLU A 138 -26.07 -1.08 -5.68
C GLU A 138 -24.95 -0.25 -6.32
N ARG A 139 -25.32 0.54 -7.33
CA ARG A 139 -24.38 1.37 -8.09
C ARG A 139 -25.13 2.52 -8.78
N ALA A 140 -24.50 3.70 -8.81
CA ALA A 140 -24.94 4.82 -9.65
C ALA A 140 -23.88 5.10 -10.73
N GLU A 141 -24.26 4.98 -11.99
CA GLU A 141 -23.42 5.30 -13.14
C GLU A 141 -23.74 6.72 -13.62
N VAL A 142 -22.71 7.53 -13.82
CA VAL A 142 -22.86 8.93 -14.26
C VAL A 142 -22.17 9.08 -15.61
N ILE A 143 -22.93 9.48 -16.63
CA ILE A 143 -22.42 9.75 -17.97
C ILE A 143 -22.14 11.25 -18.03
N LYS A 144 -20.87 11.63 -17.80
CA LYS A 144 -20.41 12.99 -18.08
C LYS A 144 -20.17 13.12 -19.58
N SER A 145 -20.96 13.96 -20.24
CA SER A 145 -20.54 14.57 -21.50
C SER A 145 -19.33 15.44 -21.16
N GLU A 146 -18.23 15.32 -21.90
CA GLU A 146 -17.06 16.21 -21.79
C GLU A 146 -16.05 15.83 -20.69
N GLN A 147 -15.25 14.79 -20.96
CA GLN A 147 -13.94 14.64 -20.34
C GLN A 147 -12.99 15.71 -20.89
N GLY A 148 -12.90 16.85 -20.21
CA GLY A 148 -11.65 17.59 -20.14
C GLY A 148 -10.65 16.74 -19.35
N ALA A 149 -9.69 16.13 -20.03
CA ALA A 149 -8.73 15.20 -19.44
C ALA A 149 -7.71 15.94 -18.56
N SER A 150 -7.89 15.92 -17.24
CA SER A 150 -6.75 15.84 -16.33
C SER A 150 -6.50 14.36 -16.03
N LEU A 151 -5.26 13.90 -16.18
CA LEU A 151 -4.87 12.57 -15.74
C LEU A 151 -4.93 12.56 -14.20
N PRO A 152 -5.81 11.76 -13.56
CA PRO A 152 -5.76 11.61 -12.11
C PRO A 152 -4.41 11.01 -11.75
N VAL A 153 -3.67 11.67 -10.85
CA VAL A 153 -2.50 11.06 -10.22
C VAL A 153 -2.99 9.81 -9.51
N MET A 154 -2.41 8.65 -9.83
CA MET A 154 -2.79 7.39 -9.21
C MET A 154 -2.75 7.53 -7.68
N GLU A 155 -3.84 7.12 -7.02
CA GLU A 155 -4.06 7.16 -5.56
C GLU A 155 -4.37 8.51 -4.90
N LEU A 156 -4.60 9.60 -5.65
CA LEU A 156 -5.01 10.88 -5.06
C LEU A 156 -6.28 11.44 -5.74
N THR A 157 -7.34 11.64 -4.96
CA THR A 157 -8.57 12.32 -5.40
C THR A 157 -8.49 13.78 -4.95
N GLU A 158 -8.55 14.74 -5.88
CA GLU A 158 -8.67 16.15 -5.51
C GLU A 158 -10.05 16.39 -4.88
N LEU A 159 -10.06 16.69 -3.59
CA LEU A 159 -11.28 17.04 -2.87
C LEU A 159 -11.63 18.51 -3.12
N PRO A 160 -12.86 18.82 -3.55
CA PRO A 160 -13.24 20.20 -3.79
C PRO A 160 -13.21 21.00 -2.48
N LYS A 161 -12.96 22.31 -2.58
CA LYS A 161 -13.03 23.23 -1.42
C LYS A 161 -14.46 23.74 -1.28
N CYS A 162 -14.97 23.80 -0.06
CA CYS A 162 -16.28 24.41 0.18
C CYS A 162 -16.18 25.92 -0.10
N THR A 163 -16.99 26.47 -0.99
CA THR A 163 -16.92 27.91 -1.32
C THR A 163 -17.48 28.83 -0.23
N VAL A 164 -18.13 28.26 0.80
CA VAL A 164 -18.68 29.01 1.93
C VAL A 164 -17.64 29.19 3.05
N CYS A 165 -16.96 28.12 3.49
CA CYS A 165 -15.92 28.21 4.53
C CYS A 165 -14.48 28.16 4.00
N LEU A 166 -14.28 27.89 2.70
CA LEU A 166 -12.99 27.76 2.02
C LEU A 166 -12.09 26.60 2.52
N GLU A 167 -12.61 25.75 3.40
CA GLU A 167 -11.94 24.53 3.88
C GLU A 167 -12.08 23.39 2.86
N ARG A 168 -11.17 22.42 2.94
CA ARG A 168 -11.19 21.20 2.12
C ARG A 168 -12.32 20.29 2.61
N MET A 169 -13.11 19.77 1.68
CA MET A 169 -14.15 18.78 1.96
C MET A 169 -13.52 17.38 2.07
N ASP A 170 -12.76 17.13 3.13
CA ASP A 170 -12.09 15.84 3.37
C ASP A 170 -12.90 14.88 4.25
N GLU A 171 -12.40 13.65 4.39
CA GLU A 171 -12.98 12.59 5.24
C GLU A 171 -13.09 12.99 6.71
N SER A 172 -12.46 14.10 7.15
CA SER A 172 -12.53 14.57 8.53
C SER A 172 -13.69 15.52 8.81
N VAL A 173 -14.38 16.02 7.77
CA VAL A 173 -15.51 16.95 7.89
C VAL A 173 -16.81 16.27 7.46
N ASN A 174 -17.69 16.00 8.43
CA ASN A 174 -18.93 15.23 8.23
C ASN A 174 -19.91 15.91 7.24
N GLY A 175 -20.41 15.11 6.30
CA GLY A 175 -21.53 15.44 5.43
C GLY A 175 -21.25 16.47 4.32
N VAL A 176 -20.79 16.00 3.16
CA VAL A 176 -20.74 16.82 1.94
C VAL A 176 -22.07 16.76 1.19
N LEU A 177 -22.68 17.93 0.98
CA LEU A 177 -23.92 18.07 0.22
C LEU A 177 -23.63 18.59 -1.19
N THR A 178 -23.95 17.77 -2.19
CA THR A 178 -23.92 18.14 -3.61
C THR A 178 -25.32 18.53 -4.08
N THR A 179 -25.43 19.80 -4.46
CA THR A 179 -26.64 20.42 -5.00
C THR A 179 -26.95 19.95 -6.42
N LEU A 180 -28.17 20.22 -6.90
CA LEU A 180 -28.61 19.83 -8.24
C LEU A 180 -27.72 20.36 -9.36
N CYS A 181 -27.15 21.56 -9.22
CA CYS A 181 -26.22 22.14 -10.18
C CYS A 181 -24.79 21.60 -10.06
N ASN A 182 -24.59 20.46 -9.38
CA ASN A 182 -23.31 19.79 -9.13
C ASN A 182 -22.27 20.62 -8.35
N HIS A 183 -22.68 21.66 -7.61
CA HIS A 183 -21.82 22.31 -6.64
C HIS A 183 -21.90 21.60 -5.29
N SER A 184 -20.75 21.35 -4.66
CA SER A 184 -20.62 20.64 -3.39
C SER A 184 -20.22 21.59 -2.26
N PHE A 185 -20.86 21.43 -1.09
CA PHE A 185 -20.65 22.24 0.10
C PHE A 185 -20.65 21.35 1.35
N HIS A 186 -20.08 21.82 2.47
CA HIS A 186 -20.38 21.20 3.75
C HIS A 186 -21.86 21.40 4.09
N SER A 187 -22.53 20.35 4.56
CA SER A 187 -23.94 20.37 4.99
C SER A 187 -24.24 21.54 5.93
N LEU A 188 -23.41 21.73 6.97
CA LEU A 188 -23.55 22.82 7.94
C LEU A 188 -23.33 24.21 7.34
N CYS A 189 -22.45 24.33 6.33
CA CYS A 189 -22.21 25.60 5.66
C CYS A 189 -23.42 26.02 4.82
N LEU A 190 -24.05 25.08 4.14
CA LEU A 190 -25.27 25.36 3.39
C LEU A 190 -26.47 25.59 4.30
N GLN A 191 -26.56 24.92 5.45
CA GLN A 191 -27.63 25.15 6.42
C GLN A 191 -27.65 26.60 6.96
N ARG A 192 -26.49 27.25 7.06
CA ARG A 192 -26.35 28.66 7.48
C ARG A 192 -26.67 29.66 6.38
N TRP A 193 -26.82 29.21 5.13
CA TRP A 193 -27.23 30.04 4.02
C TRP A 193 -28.75 30.25 4.08
N GLU A 194 -29.23 31.48 3.98
CA GLU A 194 -30.66 31.77 4.21
C GLU A 194 -31.57 31.43 3.01
N ASP A 195 -31.00 31.38 1.80
CA ASP A 195 -31.75 31.13 0.57
C ASP A 195 -31.66 29.66 0.14
N ALA A 196 -32.74 29.09 -0.41
CA ALA A 196 -32.72 27.75 -1.05
C ALA A 196 -31.94 27.70 -2.38
N SER A 197 -31.18 28.75 -2.71
CA SER A 197 -30.39 28.88 -3.93
C SER A 197 -28.95 28.41 -3.73
N CYS A 198 -28.31 27.92 -4.79
CA CYS A 198 -26.89 27.59 -4.76
C CYS A 198 -26.03 28.85 -4.56
N PRO A 199 -25.13 28.92 -3.57
CA PRO A 199 -24.24 30.08 -3.37
C PRO A 199 -23.36 30.43 -4.58
N VAL A 200 -23.02 29.44 -5.40
CA VAL A 200 -22.14 29.61 -6.58
C VAL A 200 -22.90 30.13 -7.79
N CYS A 201 -23.96 29.44 -8.24
CA CYS A 201 -24.65 29.78 -9.49
C CYS A 201 -26.07 30.33 -9.29
N ARG A 202 -26.54 30.50 -8.05
CA ARG A 202 -27.90 30.92 -7.67
C ARG A 202 -29.04 30.07 -8.24
N TYR A 203 -28.72 28.92 -8.85
CA TYR A 203 -29.71 27.96 -9.28
C TYR A 203 -30.45 27.39 -8.07
N CYS A 204 -31.80 27.38 -8.13
CA CYS A 204 -32.63 26.92 -7.02
C CYS A 204 -32.44 25.42 -6.79
N GLN A 205 -32.17 25.03 -5.54
CA GLN A 205 -31.82 23.66 -5.18
C GLN A 205 -33.04 22.74 -5.11
N THR A 206 -34.23 23.31 -4.93
CA THR A 206 -35.50 22.60 -4.96
C THR A 206 -36.35 23.15 -6.10
N PRO A 207 -37.08 22.30 -6.84
CA PRO A 207 -37.99 22.81 -7.86
C PRO A 207 -39.02 23.72 -7.18
N GLU A 208 -39.30 24.90 -7.75
CA GLU A 208 -40.51 25.61 -7.35
C GLU A 208 -41.71 24.73 -7.68
N PRO A 209 -42.70 24.60 -6.78
CA PRO A 209 -43.93 23.89 -7.08
C PRO A 209 -44.56 24.56 -8.30
N VAL A 210 -44.61 23.83 -9.42
CA VAL A 210 -45.28 24.32 -10.61
C VAL A 210 -46.75 24.08 -10.37
N GLU A 211 -47.52 25.13 -10.09
CA GLU A 211 -48.97 25.03 -10.17
C GLU A 211 -49.32 24.56 -11.58
N GLU A 212 -50.19 23.57 -11.70
CA GLU A 212 -50.61 23.04 -12.99
C GLU A 212 -51.31 24.15 -13.79
N ASN A 213 -50.53 24.84 -14.62
CA ASN A 213 -51.03 25.83 -15.54
C ASN A 213 -51.98 25.11 -16.49
N LYS A 214 -53.26 25.41 -16.35
CA LYS A 214 -54.35 24.87 -17.18
C LYS A 214 -55.26 26.00 -17.61
N CYS A 215 -55.83 25.86 -18.80
CA CYS A 215 -56.85 26.80 -19.26
C CYS A 215 -58.03 26.79 -18.28
N PHE A 216 -58.46 27.98 -17.83
CA PHE A 216 -59.54 28.11 -16.85
C PHE A 216 -60.91 27.63 -17.36
N GLU A 217 -61.09 27.54 -18.67
CA GLU A 217 -62.35 27.09 -19.28
C GLU A 217 -62.35 25.60 -19.64
N CYS A 218 -61.29 25.07 -20.27
CA CYS A 218 -61.26 23.70 -20.77
C CYS A 218 -60.25 22.77 -20.12
N GLY A 219 -59.41 23.26 -19.21
CA GLY A 219 -58.41 22.45 -18.49
C GLY A 219 -57.25 21.94 -19.34
N VAL A 220 -57.15 22.32 -20.62
CA VAL A 220 -55.99 21.99 -21.48
C VAL A 220 -54.71 22.55 -20.85
N GLN A 221 -53.64 21.77 -20.86
CA GLN A 221 -52.33 22.14 -20.29
C GLN A 221 -51.30 22.59 -21.34
N GLU A 222 -51.63 22.46 -22.64
CA GLU A 222 -50.74 22.81 -23.75
C GLU A 222 -51.17 24.11 -24.46
N ASN A 223 -50.21 24.82 -25.05
CA ASN A 223 -50.43 26.06 -25.80
C ASN A 223 -51.23 27.10 -25.02
N LEU A 224 -50.78 27.37 -23.79
CA LEU A 224 -51.39 28.31 -22.86
C LEU A 224 -50.86 29.74 -22.99
N TRP A 225 -51.76 30.68 -22.80
CA TRP A 225 -51.54 32.11 -22.90
C TRP A 225 -52.07 32.79 -21.64
N ILE A 226 -51.22 33.57 -20.97
CA ILE A 226 -51.59 34.36 -19.80
C ILE A 226 -51.82 35.81 -20.20
N CYS A 227 -52.96 36.37 -19.81
CA CYS A 227 -53.26 37.78 -20.02
C CYS A 227 -52.37 38.64 -19.11
N LEU A 228 -51.63 39.59 -19.68
CA LEU A 228 -50.71 40.46 -18.93
C LEU A 228 -51.42 41.57 -18.16
N ILE A 229 -52.73 41.73 -18.36
CA ILE A 229 -53.53 42.77 -17.70
C ILE A 229 -54.23 42.23 -16.45
N CYS A 230 -54.77 41.02 -16.50
CA CYS A 230 -55.56 40.44 -15.41
C CYS A 230 -55.15 39.03 -14.97
N GLY A 231 -54.12 38.43 -15.58
CA GLY A 231 -53.62 37.11 -15.20
C GLY A 231 -54.47 35.91 -15.64
N HIS A 232 -55.52 36.10 -16.46
CA HIS A 232 -56.35 34.99 -16.96
C HIS A 232 -55.55 34.06 -17.89
N ILE A 233 -55.67 32.73 -17.70
CA ILE A 233 -54.97 31.71 -18.51
C ILE A 233 -55.95 31.04 -19.48
N GLY A 234 -55.72 31.25 -20.79
CA GLY A 234 -56.53 30.69 -21.87
C GLY A 234 -55.71 29.80 -22.83
N CYS A 235 -56.36 28.84 -23.50
CA CYS A 235 -55.73 28.05 -24.56
C CYS A 235 -55.65 28.84 -25.88
N GLY A 236 -54.65 28.52 -26.70
CA GLY A 236 -54.34 29.24 -27.94
C GLY A 236 -55.38 29.14 -29.07
N ARG A 237 -55.12 29.91 -30.14
CA ARG A 237 -56.01 30.08 -31.31
C ARG A 237 -56.29 28.77 -32.07
N TYR A 238 -55.41 27.79 -31.97
CA TYR A 238 -55.51 26.50 -32.66
C TYR A 238 -56.13 25.39 -31.80
N VAL A 239 -56.52 25.71 -30.56
CA VAL A 239 -57.19 24.79 -29.64
C VAL A 239 -58.67 25.21 -29.54
N SER A 240 -59.10 25.80 -28.42
CA SER A 240 -60.48 26.27 -28.20
C SER A 240 -60.59 27.80 -28.14
N ARG A 241 -59.49 28.51 -28.39
CA ARG A 241 -59.42 29.98 -28.50
C ARG A 241 -59.86 30.76 -27.26
N HIS A 242 -59.81 30.17 -26.06
CA HIS A 242 -60.21 30.84 -24.82
C HIS A 242 -59.39 32.11 -24.51
N ALA A 243 -58.11 32.15 -24.89
CA ALA A 243 -57.33 33.38 -24.78
C ALA A 243 -57.84 34.52 -25.69
N TYR A 244 -58.39 34.17 -26.86
CA TYR A 244 -58.97 35.13 -27.80
C TYR A 244 -60.37 35.58 -27.36
N LYS A 245 -61.21 34.64 -26.89
CA LYS A 245 -62.53 34.98 -26.31
C LYS A 245 -62.39 35.92 -25.12
N HIS A 246 -61.42 35.65 -24.24
CA HIS A 246 -61.09 36.54 -23.12
C HIS A 246 -60.76 37.96 -23.60
N PHE A 247 -59.98 38.10 -24.67
CA PHE A 247 -59.73 39.39 -25.29
C PHE A 247 -61.02 40.06 -25.82
N GLU A 248 -61.89 39.32 -26.53
CA GLU A 248 -63.15 39.87 -27.03
C GLU A 248 -64.07 40.38 -25.90
N GLU A 249 -64.14 39.65 -24.79
CA GLU A 249 -65.01 39.97 -23.65
C GLU A 249 -64.45 41.11 -22.77
N THR A 250 -63.14 41.11 -22.52
CA THR A 250 -62.51 42.02 -21.55
C THR A 250 -61.74 43.17 -22.17
N GLN A 251 -61.53 43.14 -23.50
CA GLN A 251 -60.68 44.08 -24.23
C GLN A 251 -59.24 44.12 -23.73
N HIS A 252 -58.77 43.02 -23.14
CA HIS A 252 -57.38 42.87 -22.74
C HIS A 252 -56.51 42.47 -23.94
N THR A 253 -55.81 43.45 -24.50
CA THR A 253 -55.10 43.32 -25.79
C THR A 253 -53.82 42.49 -25.73
N TYR A 254 -53.23 42.30 -24.55
CA TYR A 254 -51.91 41.66 -24.42
C TYR A 254 -51.98 40.31 -23.69
N ALA A 255 -51.46 39.27 -24.34
CA ALA A 255 -51.26 37.96 -23.74
C ALA A 255 -49.87 37.39 -24.05
N MET A 256 -49.29 36.69 -23.08
CA MET A 256 -47.98 36.06 -23.19
C MET A 256 -48.12 34.54 -23.25
N GLN A 257 -47.43 33.90 -24.19
CA GLN A 257 -47.37 32.44 -24.28
C GLN A 257 -46.48 31.88 -23.16
N LEU A 258 -46.98 30.90 -22.39
CA LEU A 258 -46.26 30.36 -21.23
C LEU A 258 -45.02 29.54 -21.60
N THR A 259 -44.93 29.01 -22.83
CA THR A 259 -43.83 28.11 -23.25
C THR A 259 -42.57 28.83 -23.73
N ASN A 260 -42.72 30.01 -24.36
CA ASN A 260 -41.61 30.73 -25.00
C ASN A 260 -41.58 32.23 -24.66
N HIS A 261 -42.42 32.66 -23.71
CA HIS A 261 -42.54 34.04 -23.23
C HIS A 261 -42.77 35.11 -24.31
N ARG A 262 -43.30 34.72 -25.48
CA ARG A 262 -43.64 35.67 -26.54
C ARG A 262 -44.95 36.37 -26.21
N VAL A 263 -44.97 37.68 -26.40
CA VAL A 263 -46.17 38.51 -26.18
C VAL A 263 -46.88 38.76 -27.51
N TRP A 264 -48.17 38.48 -27.53
CA TRP A 264 -49.05 38.73 -28.65
C TRP A 264 -49.95 39.95 -28.36
N ASP A 265 -50.04 40.85 -29.33
CA ASP A 265 -51.02 41.94 -29.35
C ASP A 265 -52.25 41.52 -30.17
N TYR A 266 -53.40 41.38 -29.52
CA TYR A 266 -54.66 41.04 -30.17
C TYR A 266 -55.26 42.20 -30.97
N ALA A 267 -54.94 43.45 -30.62
CA ALA A 267 -55.40 44.62 -31.37
C ALA A 267 -54.51 44.92 -32.59
N GLY A 268 -53.20 44.73 -32.45
CA GLY A 268 -52.22 44.88 -33.54
C GLY A 268 -52.07 43.65 -34.44
N ASP A 269 -52.55 42.49 -33.99
CA ASP A 269 -52.40 41.17 -34.63
C ASP A 269 -50.94 40.82 -34.98
N ASN A 270 -50.01 41.20 -34.10
CA ASN A 270 -48.57 40.97 -34.24
C ASN A 270 -47.90 40.61 -32.91
N TYR A 271 -46.69 40.05 -33.00
CA TYR A 271 -45.84 39.85 -31.82
C TYR A 271 -45.17 41.16 -31.40
N VAL A 272 -45.06 41.38 -30.08
CA VAL A 272 -44.42 42.56 -29.50
C VAL A 272 -43.11 42.17 -28.82
N HIS A 273 -42.03 42.88 -29.15
CA HIS A 273 -40.69 42.65 -28.58
C HIS A 273 -40.39 43.47 -27.31
N ARG A 274 -41.10 44.59 -27.08
CA ARG A 274 -40.93 45.43 -25.87
C ARG A 274 -42.18 46.27 -25.59
N LEU A 275 -42.78 46.09 -24.41
CA LEU A 275 -43.90 46.89 -23.91
C LEU A 275 -43.41 47.87 -22.85
N VAL A 276 -43.83 49.14 -22.94
CA VAL A 276 -43.53 50.16 -21.93
C VAL A 276 -44.85 50.71 -21.40
N ALA A 277 -44.97 50.83 -20.08
CA ALA A 277 -46.16 51.43 -19.45
C ALA A 277 -46.15 52.95 -19.66
N SER A 278 -47.23 53.48 -20.24
CA SER A 278 -47.42 54.92 -20.38
C SER A 278 -47.52 55.59 -19.00
N LYS A 279 -46.74 56.65 -18.77
CA LYS A 279 -46.66 57.35 -17.47
C LYS A 279 -47.96 58.08 -17.08
N THR A 280 -48.91 58.27 -17.99
CA THR A 280 -50.13 59.06 -17.75
C THR A 280 -51.41 58.24 -17.63
N ASP A 281 -51.45 57.00 -18.12
CA ASP A 281 -52.66 56.16 -18.15
C ASP A 281 -52.40 54.68 -17.78
N GLY A 282 -51.15 54.30 -17.44
CA GLY A 282 -50.78 52.92 -17.05
C GLY A 282 -50.90 51.86 -18.16
N LYS A 283 -51.50 52.20 -19.31
CA LYS A 283 -51.63 51.31 -20.47
C LYS A 283 -50.26 50.98 -21.07
N MET A 284 -50.05 49.70 -21.32
CA MET A 284 -48.87 49.19 -22.03
C MET A 284 -48.98 49.58 -23.51
N VAL A 285 -47.95 50.24 -24.04
CA VAL A 285 -47.86 50.65 -25.44
C VAL A 285 -46.57 50.14 -26.06
N GLN A 286 -46.62 49.84 -27.35
CA GLN A 286 -45.44 49.47 -28.15
C GLN A 286 -44.50 50.68 -28.26
N TYR A 287 -43.25 50.51 -27.84
CA TYR A 287 -42.24 51.55 -27.98
C TYR A 287 -41.73 51.57 -29.43
N GLY A 288 -42.17 52.55 -30.23
CA GLY A 288 -41.56 52.86 -31.53
C GLY A 288 -40.58 54.03 -31.37
N CYS A 289 -39.31 53.82 -31.68
CA CYS A 289 -38.30 54.88 -31.65
C CYS A 289 -37.78 55.12 -33.07
N GLU A 290 -38.14 56.26 -33.67
CA GLU A 290 -37.53 56.77 -34.89
C GLU A 290 -36.06 57.14 -34.58
N GLY A 291 -35.15 56.17 -34.74
CA GLY A 291 -33.72 56.33 -34.45
C GLY A 291 -32.91 55.03 -34.43
N GLU A 292 -33.45 53.93 -34.94
CA GLU A 292 -32.78 52.62 -34.93
C GLU A 292 -31.46 52.64 -35.72
N THR A 293 -31.40 53.25 -36.90
CA THR A 293 -30.21 53.18 -37.77
C THR A 293 -28.94 53.78 -37.13
N CYS A 294 -29.02 54.88 -36.38
CA CYS A 294 -27.85 55.51 -35.77
C CYS A 294 -27.39 54.82 -34.47
N HIS A 295 -28.30 54.17 -33.75
CA HIS A 295 -27.95 53.42 -32.54
C HIS A 295 -27.44 52.02 -32.87
N GLU A 296 -28.00 51.38 -33.89
CA GLU A 296 -27.61 50.08 -34.39
C GLU A 296 -26.20 50.13 -35.00
N GLU A 297 -25.88 51.13 -35.83
CA GLU A 297 -24.52 51.33 -36.36
C GLU A 297 -23.45 51.55 -35.26
N LYS A 298 -23.81 52.24 -34.17
CA LYS A 298 -22.90 52.44 -33.02
C LYS A 298 -22.75 51.17 -32.18
N ILE A 299 -23.82 50.40 -32.03
CA ILE A 299 -23.78 49.11 -31.33
C ILE A 299 -22.96 48.11 -32.13
N ASP A 300 -23.12 48.06 -33.45
CA ASP A 300 -22.36 47.20 -34.35
C ASP A 300 -20.87 47.57 -34.35
N ALA A 301 -20.55 48.87 -34.36
CA ALA A 301 -19.17 49.33 -34.24
C ALA A 301 -18.54 48.93 -32.89
N LEU A 302 -19.27 49.10 -31.77
CA LEU A 302 -18.81 48.65 -30.45
C LEU A 302 -18.68 47.13 -30.36
N GLN A 303 -19.60 46.39 -30.98
CA GLN A 303 -19.58 44.93 -31.03
C GLN A 303 -18.38 44.43 -31.84
N LEU A 304 -18.00 45.12 -32.92
CA LEU A 304 -16.81 44.80 -33.71
C LEU A 304 -15.53 45.06 -32.93
N GLU A 305 -15.41 46.22 -32.27
CA GLU A 305 -14.26 46.56 -31.41
C GLU A 305 -14.13 45.58 -30.24
N TYR A 306 -15.25 45.21 -29.60
CA TYR A 306 -15.28 44.20 -28.55
C TYR A 306 -14.86 42.83 -29.06
N SER A 307 -15.34 42.43 -30.25
CA SER A 307 -14.96 41.17 -30.89
C SER A 307 -13.47 41.13 -31.24
N TYR A 308 -12.92 42.25 -31.72
CA TYR A 308 -11.49 42.38 -32.00
C TYR A 308 -10.64 42.30 -30.72
N LEU A 309 -11.06 43.01 -29.66
CA LEU A 309 -10.40 42.95 -28.36
C LEU A 309 -10.42 41.53 -27.77
N LEU A 310 -11.58 40.86 -27.82
CA LEU A 310 -11.73 39.49 -27.35
C LEU A 310 -10.84 38.53 -28.15
N THR A 311 -10.84 38.63 -29.47
CA THR A 311 -10.00 37.79 -30.34
C THR A 311 -8.51 38.04 -30.06
N SER A 312 -8.10 39.29 -29.90
CA SER A 312 -6.73 39.66 -29.55
C SER A 312 -6.30 39.09 -28.19
N GLN A 313 -7.18 39.15 -27.19
CA GLN A 313 -6.93 38.59 -25.87
C GLN A 313 -6.84 37.05 -25.91
N LEU A 314 -7.75 36.38 -26.61
CA LEU A 314 -7.72 34.92 -26.76
C LEU A 314 -6.47 34.46 -27.51
N GLU A 315 -6.03 35.17 -28.55
CA GLU A 315 -4.80 34.82 -29.27
C GLU A 315 -3.56 35.05 -28.39
N SER A 316 -3.53 36.12 -27.59
CA SER A 316 -2.44 36.34 -26.63
C SER A 316 -2.36 35.24 -25.56
N GLN A 317 -3.50 34.83 -25.02
CA GLN A 317 -3.57 33.72 -24.07
C GLN A 317 -3.16 32.39 -24.70
N ARG A 318 -3.63 32.12 -25.93
CA ARG A 318 -3.26 30.93 -26.69
C ARG A 318 -1.74 30.85 -26.87
N ILE A 319 -1.11 31.91 -27.37
CA ILE A 319 0.34 31.96 -27.57
C ILE A 319 1.08 31.78 -26.24
N TYR A 320 0.61 32.39 -25.15
CA TYR A 320 1.21 32.23 -23.82
C TYR A 320 1.20 30.76 -23.38
N TRP A 321 0.05 30.09 -23.48
CA TRP A 321 -0.10 28.71 -23.04
C TRP A 321 0.60 27.72 -23.97
N GLU A 322 0.56 27.92 -25.29
CA GLU A 322 1.33 27.12 -26.25
C GLU A 322 2.82 27.19 -25.94
N ASN A 323 3.36 28.38 -25.68
CA ASN A 323 4.76 28.54 -25.26
C ASN A 323 5.03 27.87 -23.91
N LYS A 324 4.12 28.00 -22.95
CA LYS A 324 4.28 27.36 -21.63
C LYS A 324 4.29 25.84 -21.74
N ILE A 325 3.46 25.26 -22.60
CA ILE A 325 3.43 23.83 -22.90
C ILE A 325 4.74 23.41 -23.54
N VAL A 326 5.21 24.09 -24.59
CA VAL A 326 6.49 23.77 -25.24
C VAL A 326 7.67 23.85 -24.26
N HIS A 327 7.68 24.83 -23.35
CA HIS A 327 8.69 24.91 -22.31
C HIS A 327 8.64 23.71 -21.36
N LEU A 328 7.45 23.32 -20.90
CA LEU A 328 7.29 22.14 -20.03
C LEU A 328 7.67 20.84 -20.75
N GLU A 329 7.29 20.68 -22.02
CA GLU A 329 7.68 19.53 -22.85
C GLU A 329 9.20 19.46 -23.03
N LYS A 330 9.85 20.61 -23.19
CA LYS A 330 11.31 20.69 -23.28
C LYS A 330 11.97 20.31 -21.95
N ASP A 331 11.53 20.89 -20.84
CA ASP A 331 12.09 20.63 -19.51
C ASP A 331 11.94 19.16 -19.14
N THR A 332 10.75 18.58 -19.37
CA THR A 332 10.50 17.15 -19.15
C THR A 332 11.32 16.25 -20.07
N ALA A 333 11.51 16.62 -21.34
CA ALA A 333 12.39 15.88 -22.24
C ALA A 333 13.86 15.92 -21.79
N GLU A 334 14.34 17.05 -21.30
CA GLU A 334 15.68 17.19 -20.73
C GLU A 334 15.86 16.32 -19.47
N GLU A 335 14.87 16.32 -18.57
CA GLU A 335 14.86 15.44 -17.39
C GLU A 335 14.87 13.96 -17.77
N ILE A 336 14.03 13.54 -18.72
CA ILE A 336 14.00 12.17 -19.22
C ILE A 336 15.36 11.79 -19.81
N ASN A 337 15.99 12.67 -20.60
CA ASN A 337 17.29 12.40 -21.19
C ASN A 337 18.40 12.30 -20.13
N ASN A 338 18.37 13.16 -19.10
CA ASN A 338 19.30 13.08 -17.97
C ASN A 338 19.13 11.77 -17.20
N MET A 339 17.88 11.38 -16.92
CA MET A 339 17.59 10.09 -16.27
C MET A 339 18.05 8.91 -17.11
N LYS A 340 17.78 8.91 -18.43
CA LYS A 340 18.27 7.88 -19.36
C LYS A 340 19.80 7.77 -19.35
N ALA A 341 20.50 8.90 -19.32
CA ALA A 341 21.97 8.92 -19.24
C ALA A 341 22.47 8.29 -17.93
N LYS A 342 21.87 8.65 -16.78
CA LYS A 342 22.19 8.06 -15.47
C LYS A 342 21.90 6.56 -15.43
N PHE A 343 20.78 6.12 -16.01
CA PHE A 343 20.46 4.70 -16.10
C PHE A 343 21.48 3.94 -16.93
N LYS A 344 21.87 4.48 -18.09
CA LYS A 344 22.91 3.87 -18.93
C LYS A 344 24.24 3.76 -18.20
N GLU A 345 24.68 4.82 -17.52
CA GLU A 345 25.90 4.79 -16.70
C GLU A 345 25.82 3.75 -15.58
N THR A 346 24.65 3.59 -14.96
CA THR A 346 24.44 2.59 -13.90
C THR A 346 24.50 1.17 -14.47
N ILE A 347 23.90 0.93 -15.64
CA ILE A 347 23.98 -0.36 -16.34
C ILE A 347 25.43 -0.68 -16.69
N ASP A 348 26.17 0.25 -17.28
CA ASP A 348 27.59 0.06 -17.62
C ASP A 348 28.44 -0.25 -16.38
N ARG A 349 28.11 0.36 -15.23
CA ARG A 349 28.76 0.05 -13.95
C ARG A 349 28.40 -1.36 -13.45
N CYS A 350 27.13 -1.77 -13.54
CA CYS A 350 26.68 -3.11 -13.18
C CYS A 350 27.41 -4.16 -14.03
N ASP A 351 27.45 -4.01 -15.35
CA ASP A 351 28.14 -4.93 -16.27
C ASP A 351 29.63 -5.05 -15.92
N ASN A 352 30.28 -3.94 -15.57
CA ASN A 352 31.69 -3.95 -15.17
C ASN A 352 31.89 -4.65 -13.81
N LEU A 353 30.98 -4.46 -12.86
CA LEU A 353 31.00 -5.17 -11.58
C LEU A 353 30.75 -6.67 -11.74
N GLU A 354 29.82 -7.07 -12.61
CA GLU A 354 29.57 -8.47 -12.94
C GLU A 354 30.79 -9.13 -13.58
N ARG A 355 31.45 -8.44 -14.52
CA ARG A 355 32.70 -8.93 -15.11
C ARG A 355 33.79 -9.12 -14.06
N ARG A 356 33.98 -8.14 -13.16
CA ARG A 356 34.93 -8.22 -12.04
C ARG A 356 34.60 -9.36 -11.07
N LEU A 357 33.33 -9.56 -10.76
CA LEU A 357 32.88 -10.69 -9.95
C LEU A 357 33.19 -12.02 -10.64
N GLY A 358 32.99 -12.11 -11.95
CA GLY A 358 33.37 -13.29 -12.74
C GLY A 358 34.86 -13.59 -12.73
N GLU A 359 35.71 -12.56 -12.82
CA GLU A 359 37.18 -12.68 -12.70
C GLU A 359 37.59 -13.14 -11.30
N LEU A 360 37.08 -12.47 -10.26
CA LEU A 360 37.35 -12.84 -8.87
C LEU A 360 36.86 -14.26 -8.52
N ALA A 361 35.74 -14.70 -9.10
CA ALA A 361 35.23 -16.06 -8.91
C ALA A 361 36.17 -17.10 -9.53
N LYS A 362 36.74 -16.83 -10.72
CA LYS A 362 37.74 -17.70 -11.36
C LYS A 362 39.03 -17.74 -10.54
N ASP A 363 39.49 -16.59 -10.06
CA ASP A 363 40.68 -16.50 -9.20
C ASP A 363 40.49 -17.23 -7.89
N LYS A 364 39.33 -17.06 -7.24
CA LYS A 364 38.95 -17.83 -6.04
C LYS A 364 38.99 -19.33 -6.31
N GLN A 365 38.38 -19.81 -7.40
CA GLN A 365 38.40 -21.23 -7.76
C GLN A 365 39.82 -21.75 -7.99
N SER A 366 40.70 -20.94 -8.60
CA SER A 366 42.12 -21.26 -8.79
C SER A 366 42.86 -21.35 -7.46
N MET A 367 42.63 -20.40 -6.55
CA MET A 367 43.21 -20.41 -5.21
C MET A 367 42.71 -21.58 -4.37
N ASP A 368 41.41 -21.89 -4.40
CA ASP A 368 40.82 -23.02 -3.69
C ASP A 368 41.45 -24.35 -4.15
N LYS A 369 41.68 -24.52 -5.46
CA LYS A 369 42.40 -25.69 -6.01
C LYS A 369 43.83 -25.77 -5.48
N LYS A 370 44.57 -24.65 -5.45
CA LYS A 370 45.93 -24.59 -4.90
C LYS A 370 45.96 -24.89 -3.41
N CYS A 371 45.03 -24.33 -2.64
CA CYS A 371 44.86 -24.61 -1.22
C CYS A 371 44.56 -26.09 -0.97
N GLY A 372 43.68 -26.71 -1.76
CA GLY A 372 43.41 -28.15 -1.69
C GLY A 372 44.65 -29.00 -2.00
N GLN A 373 45.42 -28.64 -3.03
CA GLN A 373 46.68 -29.32 -3.36
C GLN A 373 47.74 -29.19 -2.25
N LEU A 374 47.89 -27.99 -1.68
CA LEU A 374 48.82 -27.77 -0.57
C LEU A 374 48.36 -28.51 0.70
N SER A 375 47.07 -28.49 1.00
CA SER A 375 46.49 -29.20 2.14
C SER A 375 46.75 -30.70 2.04
N THR A 376 46.48 -31.31 0.88
CA THR A 376 46.78 -32.74 0.66
C THR A 376 48.26 -33.07 0.76
N ARG A 377 49.15 -32.16 0.32
CA ARG A 377 50.60 -32.34 0.49
C ARG A 377 51.04 -32.23 1.94
N VAL A 378 50.49 -31.28 2.70
CA VAL A 378 50.74 -31.13 4.14
C VAL A 378 50.28 -32.37 4.90
N THR A 379 49.10 -32.92 4.58
CA THR A 379 48.63 -34.15 5.23
C THR A 379 49.51 -35.36 4.91
N LYS A 380 50.00 -35.48 3.68
CA LYS A 380 50.94 -36.56 3.29
C LYS A 380 52.27 -36.43 4.02
N LEU A 381 52.90 -35.26 3.95
CA LEU A 381 54.15 -34.99 4.68
C LEU A 381 53.99 -35.17 6.19
N GLY A 382 52.82 -34.83 6.74
CA GLY A 382 52.49 -35.07 8.14
C GLY A 382 52.37 -36.56 8.50
N HIS A 383 51.90 -37.39 7.56
CA HIS A 383 51.87 -38.85 7.73
C HIS A 383 53.28 -39.44 7.65
N GLU A 384 54.03 -39.10 6.60
CA GLU A 384 55.42 -39.54 6.41
C GLU A 384 56.30 -39.15 7.61
N LEU A 385 56.15 -37.93 8.12
CA LEU A 385 56.87 -37.48 9.32
C LEU A 385 56.52 -38.32 10.57
N LYS A 386 55.25 -38.70 10.74
CA LYS A 386 54.84 -39.56 11.87
C LYS A 386 55.41 -40.97 11.73
N GLU A 387 55.38 -41.53 10.53
CA GLU A 387 55.96 -42.85 10.23
C GLU A 387 57.47 -42.85 10.51
N GLU A 388 58.19 -41.85 10.02
CA GLU A 388 59.63 -41.67 10.27
C GLU A 388 59.93 -41.47 11.76
N GLN A 389 59.12 -40.68 12.48
CA GLN A 389 59.27 -40.51 13.93
C GLN A 389 59.10 -41.82 14.69
N GLU A 390 58.09 -42.62 14.34
CA GLU A 390 57.84 -43.92 14.98
C GLU A 390 58.93 -44.93 14.62
N MET A 391 59.39 -44.95 13.36
CA MET A 391 60.52 -45.77 12.93
C MET A 391 61.80 -45.41 13.68
N ASN A 392 62.12 -44.11 13.81
CA ASN A 392 63.29 -43.65 14.55
C ASN A 392 63.21 -44.04 16.03
N ARG A 393 62.01 -43.96 16.63
CA ARG A 393 61.76 -44.40 18.00
C ARG A 393 62.02 -45.90 18.17
N CYS A 394 61.49 -46.74 17.29
CA CYS A 394 61.70 -48.19 17.30
C CYS A 394 63.18 -48.56 17.10
N LEU A 395 63.86 -47.91 16.14
CA LEU A 395 65.29 -48.13 15.89
C LEU A 395 66.14 -47.75 17.10
N ARG A 396 65.85 -46.62 17.77
CA ARG A 396 66.54 -46.24 19.00
C ARG A 396 66.28 -47.22 20.13
N ALA A 397 65.05 -47.71 20.29
CA ALA A 397 64.73 -48.73 21.29
C ALA A 397 65.51 -50.04 21.03
N ASN A 398 65.54 -50.49 19.78
CA ASN A 398 66.33 -51.66 19.36
C ASN A 398 67.83 -51.42 19.58
N GLN A 399 68.35 -50.24 19.26
CA GLN A 399 69.75 -49.89 19.49
C GLN A 399 70.12 -49.98 20.97
N VAL A 400 69.27 -49.47 21.86
CA VAL A 400 69.47 -49.58 23.32
C VAL A 400 69.42 -51.04 23.77
N GLN A 401 68.49 -51.83 23.25
CA GLN A 401 68.40 -53.26 23.57
C GLN A 401 69.63 -54.05 23.11
N LEU A 402 70.12 -53.80 21.90
CA LEU A 402 71.35 -54.41 21.37
C LEU A 402 72.59 -53.98 22.16
N GLN A 403 72.68 -52.70 22.53
CA GLN A 403 73.77 -52.22 23.40
C GLN A 403 73.75 -52.90 24.77
N ALA A 404 72.56 -53.10 25.36
CA ALA A 404 72.44 -53.81 26.63
C ALA A 404 72.82 -55.30 26.51
N GLN A 405 72.41 -55.97 25.42
CA GLN A 405 72.81 -57.35 25.16
C GLN A 405 74.31 -57.48 24.91
N LEU A 406 74.90 -56.56 24.13
CA LEU A 406 76.34 -56.54 23.90
C LEU A 406 77.11 -56.34 25.21
N ALA A 407 76.70 -55.38 26.05
CA ALA A 407 77.33 -55.14 27.34
C ALA A 407 77.21 -56.35 28.29
N GLU A 408 76.08 -57.06 28.25
CA GLU A 408 75.87 -58.27 29.04
C GLU A 408 76.74 -59.44 28.54
N GLU A 409 76.85 -59.63 27.23
CA GLU A 409 77.73 -60.64 26.65
C GLU A 409 79.22 -60.28 26.86
N GLU A 410 79.61 -59.01 26.77
CA GLU A 410 80.95 -58.54 27.14
C GLU A 410 81.24 -58.79 28.62
N ARG A 411 80.26 -58.56 29.52
CA ARG A 411 80.39 -58.87 30.95
C ARG A 411 80.59 -60.37 31.18
N LYS A 412 79.78 -61.23 30.56
CA LYS A 412 79.93 -62.69 30.66
C LYS A 412 81.27 -63.15 30.08
N ALA A 413 81.68 -62.63 28.92
CA ALA A 413 82.96 -62.95 28.31
C ALA A 413 84.10 -62.56 29.25
N ARG A 414 84.04 -61.38 29.87
CA ARG A 414 85.02 -60.93 30.86
C ARG A 414 85.03 -61.82 32.10
N GLU A 415 83.88 -62.16 32.67
CA GLU A 415 83.79 -63.06 33.85
C GLU A 415 84.32 -64.46 33.54
N THR A 416 84.01 -65.00 32.36
CA THR A 416 84.57 -66.28 31.93
C THR A 416 86.07 -66.20 31.65
N GLY A 417 86.56 -65.06 31.14
CA GLY A 417 87.97 -64.74 30.98
C GLY A 417 88.69 -64.72 32.32
N GLU A 418 88.23 -63.91 33.26
CA GLU A 418 88.75 -63.81 34.64
C GLU A 418 88.72 -65.18 35.35
N ARG A 419 87.66 -65.97 35.16
CA ARG A 419 87.57 -67.33 35.72
C ARG A 419 88.60 -68.28 35.10
N LYS A 420 88.79 -68.23 33.78
CA LYS A 420 89.79 -69.05 33.07
C LYS A 420 91.20 -68.63 33.47
N ASP A 421 91.48 -67.33 33.54
CA ASP A 421 92.77 -66.79 33.98
C ASP A 421 93.07 -67.18 35.42
N GLY A 422 92.06 -67.17 36.30
CA GLY A 422 92.19 -67.68 37.67
C GLY A 422 92.55 -69.17 37.72
N VAL A 423 91.87 -70.00 36.93
CA VAL A 423 92.19 -71.44 36.83
C VAL A 423 93.58 -71.67 36.22
N ILE A 424 93.97 -70.88 35.21
CA ILE A 424 95.31 -70.94 34.62
C ILE A 424 96.36 -70.56 35.66
N ALA A 425 96.12 -69.52 36.46
CA ALA A 425 97.02 -69.10 37.52
C ALA A 425 97.17 -70.18 38.60
N GLU A 426 96.07 -70.82 39.02
CA GLU A 426 96.07 -71.94 39.96
C GLU A 426 96.82 -73.15 39.38
N LEU A 427 96.58 -73.51 38.11
CA LEU A 427 97.31 -74.58 37.44
C LEU A 427 98.81 -74.26 37.26
N GLN A 428 99.16 -72.99 37.02
CA GLN A 428 100.54 -72.52 36.96
C GLN A 428 101.22 -72.56 38.33
N GLU A 429 100.49 -72.26 39.41
CA GLU A 429 100.98 -72.41 40.78
C GLU A 429 101.18 -73.89 41.14
N GLN A 430 100.23 -74.76 40.81
CA GLN A 430 100.38 -76.21 40.97
C GLN A 430 101.56 -76.76 40.15
N LEU A 431 101.77 -76.29 38.92
CA LEU A 431 102.94 -76.66 38.12
C LEU A 431 104.24 -76.15 38.77
N ARG A 432 104.26 -74.93 39.33
CA ARG A 432 105.41 -74.42 40.09
C ARG A 432 105.68 -75.25 41.33
N ASP A 433 104.65 -75.65 42.07
CA ASP A 433 104.79 -76.50 43.26
C ASP A 433 105.31 -77.91 42.89
N VAL A 434 104.82 -78.49 41.79
CA VAL A 434 105.32 -79.78 41.27
C VAL A 434 106.76 -79.66 40.77
N MET A 435 107.09 -78.58 40.06
CA MET A 435 108.47 -78.32 39.63
C MET A 435 109.39 -78.10 40.84
N PHE A 436 108.95 -77.36 41.85
CA PHE A 436 109.69 -77.16 43.09
C PHE A 436 109.89 -78.48 43.85
N TYR A 437 108.85 -79.32 43.93
CA TYR A 437 108.95 -80.66 44.53
C TYR A 437 109.93 -81.55 43.76
N LEU A 438 109.92 -81.53 42.42
CA LEU A 438 110.87 -82.27 41.60
C LEU A 438 112.30 -81.74 41.74
N GLU A 439 112.50 -80.42 41.79
CA GLU A 439 113.80 -79.79 42.01
C GLU A 439 114.35 -80.07 43.41
N THR A 440 113.50 -79.99 44.45
CA THR A 440 113.89 -80.37 45.82
C THR A 440 114.16 -81.87 45.91
N GLN A 441 113.40 -82.73 45.23
CA GLN A 441 113.70 -84.16 45.15
C GLN A 441 115.04 -84.43 44.46
N GLN A 442 115.35 -83.73 43.36
CA GLN A 442 116.62 -83.82 42.65
C GLN A 442 117.80 -83.29 43.50
N GLN A 443 117.60 -82.22 44.26
CA GLN A 443 118.59 -81.70 45.22
C GLN A 443 118.78 -82.64 46.42
N ILE A 444 117.73 -83.31 46.89
CA ILE A 444 117.81 -84.32 47.98
C ILE A 444 118.48 -85.61 47.49
N GLU A 445 118.33 -85.99 46.22
CA GLU A 445 119.07 -87.11 45.62
C GLU A 445 120.54 -86.80 45.32
N GLY A 446 120.89 -85.51 45.13
CA GLY A 446 122.25 -85.05 44.83
C GLY A 446 123.15 -84.77 46.03
N LEU A 447 122.67 -84.89 47.27
CA LEU A 447 123.44 -84.58 48.48
C LEU A 447 124.10 -85.83 49.12
N PRO A 448 125.33 -85.71 49.68
CA PRO A 448 126.05 -86.79 50.35
C PRO A 448 125.28 -87.41 51.54
N PRO A 449 125.51 -88.69 51.87
CA PRO A 449 124.70 -89.47 52.83
C PRO A 449 124.70 -88.95 54.28
N GLU A 450 125.55 -87.99 54.62
CA GLU A 450 125.73 -87.49 55.99
C GLU A 450 124.71 -86.39 56.37
N THR A 451 124.08 -85.71 55.40
CA THR A 451 123.09 -84.64 55.63
C THR A 451 121.63 -85.09 55.53
N ARG A 452 121.39 -86.37 55.20
CA ARG A 452 120.04 -86.93 54.97
C ARG A 452 119.23 -87.15 56.26
N THR A 453 119.90 -87.24 57.40
CA THR A 453 119.30 -87.48 58.72
C THR A 453 118.94 -86.20 59.49
N GLU A 454 119.50 -85.04 59.15
CA GLU A 454 119.24 -83.78 59.87
C GLU A 454 118.01 -82.99 59.35
N ILE A 455 117.49 -83.34 58.17
CA ILE A 455 116.36 -82.61 57.52
C ILE A 455 114.99 -83.26 57.86
N GLN A 456 114.97 -84.40 58.55
CA GLN A 456 113.73 -85.12 58.88
C GLN A 456 113.01 -84.57 60.14
N GLU A 457 113.61 -83.66 60.92
CA GLU A 457 113.07 -83.19 62.21
C GLU A 457 112.89 -81.66 62.34
N GLY A 458 112.88 -80.91 61.23
CA GLY A 458 112.70 -79.45 61.26
C GLY A 458 111.23 -79.00 61.21
N SER A 459 110.62 -78.63 62.34
CA SER A 459 109.30 -77.99 62.37
C SER A 459 109.36 -76.50 62.01
N ILE A 460 108.58 -76.06 61.01
CA ILE A 460 108.46 -74.66 60.53
C ILE A 460 107.21 -73.99 61.14
N ASN A 461 107.36 -72.78 61.68
CA ASN A 461 106.25 -71.89 62.05
C ASN A 461 106.43 -70.53 61.37
N ILE A 462 105.51 -70.16 60.47
CA ILE A 462 105.47 -68.85 59.77
C ILE A 462 104.30 -68.04 60.34
N GLY A 463 104.60 -66.85 60.85
CA GLY A 463 103.64 -65.88 61.38
C GLY A 463 102.89 -65.12 60.28
N ALA A 464 101.60 -64.91 60.51
CA ALA A 464 100.64 -64.31 59.60
C ALA A 464 100.69 -62.77 59.52
N ALA A 465 100.18 -62.27 58.41
CA ALA A 465 100.22 -60.90 57.87
C ALA A 465 99.25 -59.88 58.49
N ALA A 466 99.44 -58.60 58.15
CA ALA A 466 98.38 -57.59 57.99
C ALA A 466 98.92 -56.44 57.11
N THR A 467 98.21 -55.92 56.09
CA THR A 467 97.01 -55.06 56.21
C THR A 467 96.50 -54.67 54.80
N PRO A 468 95.23 -54.26 54.64
CA PRO A 468 94.82 -53.44 53.49
C PRO A 468 94.06 -52.15 53.86
N ALA A 469 93.90 -51.29 52.84
CA ALA A 469 92.98 -50.15 52.62
C ALA A 469 93.71 -48.78 52.45
N PRO A 470 93.12 -47.75 51.78
CA PRO A 470 91.72 -47.61 51.35
C PRO A 470 91.47 -46.94 49.95
N GLY A 471 90.21 -46.92 49.48
CA GLY A 471 89.66 -45.89 48.56
C GLY A 471 89.01 -44.74 49.36
N PRO A 472 87.99 -43.99 48.85
CA PRO A 472 87.58 -43.79 47.46
C PRO A 472 87.04 -42.34 47.14
N SER A 473 86.77 -42.13 45.84
CA SER A 473 85.65 -41.41 45.15
C SER A 473 85.13 -40.00 45.49
N ALA A 474 84.79 -39.29 44.40
CA ALA A 474 84.09 -38.01 44.31
C ALA A 474 82.65 -38.14 43.77
N ILE A 475 81.79 -37.19 44.16
CA ILE A 475 80.41 -36.89 43.70
C ILE A 475 80.37 -35.35 43.57
N GLY A 476 79.67 -34.64 42.67
CA GLY A 476 78.60 -34.91 41.72
C GLY A 476 78.04 -33.55 41.24
N ARG A 477 77.35 -33.56 40.09
CA ARG A 477 76.81 -32.40 39.33
C ARG A 477 75.52 -31.81 39.93
N GLY A 478 75.18 -30.58 39.51
CA GLY A 478 73.83 -30.29 39.00
C GLY A 478 73.30 -28.85 39.18
N ARG A 479 72.98 -28.17 38.07
CA ARG A 479 72.15 -26.94 38.06
C ARG A 479 71.11 -27.04 36.93
N ARG A 480 69.83 -26.87 37.26
CA ARG A 480 68.68 -26.78 36.33
C ARG A 480 68.29 -25.30 36.14
N GLY A 481 67.86 -24.95 34.92
CA GLY A 481 67.21 -23.68 34.58
C GLY A 481 66.08 -23.90 33.57
N ARG A 482 64.92 -23.30 33.83
CA ARG A 482 63.63 -23.43 33.13
C ARG A 482 63.26 -22.06 32.54
N SER A 483 62.78 -22.02 31.29
CA SER A 483 62.06 -20.87 30.69
C SER A 483 61.27 -21.38 29.46
N LYS A 484 59.93 -21.41 29.49
CA LYS A 484 58.94 -20.35 29.14
C LYS A 484 58.75 -20.15 27.62
N ARG A 485 57.55 -20.43 27.11
CA ARG A 485 56.98 -19.79 25.91
C ARG A 485 55.45 -19.82 25.94
N GLY A 486 54.87 -18.71 25.50
CA GLY A 486 53.43 -18.48 25.39
C GLY A 486 53.17 -17.07 24.87
N LYS A 487 53.32 -16.89 23.56
CA LYS A 487 52.53 -16.04 22.66
C LYS A 487 52.70 -16.58 21.26
#